data_AF-A0A537YS37-F1
#
_entry.id   AF-A0A537YS37-F1
#
_cell.length_a   1.000
_cell.length_b   1.000
_cell.length_c   1.000
_cell.angle_alpha   90.00
_cell.angle_beta   90.00
_cell.angle_gamma   90.00
#
_symmetry.space_group_name_H-M   'P 1'
#
loop_
_entity.id
_entity.type
_entity.pdbx_description
1 polymer ?
#
loop_
_entity_poly.entity_id
_entity_poly.type
_entity_poly.pdbx_seq_one_letter_code
_entity_poly.pdbx_strand_id
1 'polypeptide(L)'
;MTDKLRFPARFDAGAFREDMAGTTPAGQSAGEIARRDYEANGVPLSDLRPCDPEGRDGTVLPQCLKLYVPPPVGRFGMVFRFVVANDAPRLDYLAFGVRHHPAGSNAPTVYEIAHRRLHG
;
A
#
# COMPACT_ATOMS: atom_id res chain seq x y z
N MET A 1 -8.07 5.37 -22.70
CA MET A 1 -8.99 4.33 -22.19
C MET A 1 -8.95 4.40 -20.69
N THR A 2 -10.02 4.88 -20.06
CA THR A 2 -10.15 4.92 -18.60
C THR A 2 -10.15 3.48 -18.09
N ASP A 3 -9.25 3.17 -17.15
CA ASP A 3 -9.33 1.92 -16.39
C ASP A 3 -10.67 1.92 -15.64
N LYS A 4 -11.63 1.12 -16.13
CA LYS A 4 -13.03 1.22 -15.69
C LYS A 4 -13.25 0.60 -14.32
N LEU A 5 -12.38 -0.31 -13.88
CA LEU A 5 -12.57 -1.05 -12.65
C LEU A 5 -11.67 -0.49 -11.56
N ARG A 6 -12.30 0.15 -10.58
CA ARG A 6 -11.65 0.64 -9.36
C ARG A 6 -12.23 -0.05 -8.14
N PHE A 7 -11.37 -0.38 -7.18
CA PHE A 7 -11.80 -0.96 -5.91
C PHE A 7 -11.86 0.13 -4.83
N PRO A 8 -12.96 0.23 -4.06
CA PRO A 8 -13.03 1.14 -2.93
C PRO A 8 -11.90 0.87 -1.94
N ALA A 9 -11.22 1.94 -1.49
CA ALA A 9 -10.17 1.84 -0.48
C ALA A 9 -10.61 2.45 0.85
N ARG A 10 -10.21 1.81 1.95
CA ARG A 10 -10.41 2.29 3.32
C ARG A 10 -9.06 2.46 3.99
N PHE A 11 -8.89 3.60 4.65
CA PHE A 11 -7.66 3.95 5.35
C PHE A 11 -7.91 4.05 6.84
N ASP A 12 -7.14 3.28 7.62
CA ASP A 12 -6.97 3.62 9.02
C ASP A 12 -6.12 4.89 9.13
N ALA A 13 -6.70 5.95 9.71
CA ALA A 13 -6.05 7.25 9.78
C ALA A 13 -4.82 7.24 10.71
N GLY A 14 -4.80 6.37 11.72
CA GLY A 14 -3.68 6.23 12.65
C GLY A 14 -2.46 5.62 11.97
N ALA A 15 -2.64 4.45 11.36
CA ALA A 15 -1.61 3.74 10.61
C ALA A 15 -1.07 4.58 9.44
N PHE A 16 -1.96 5.26 8.71
CA PHE A 16 -1.53 6.14 7.64
C PHE A 16 -0.65 7.28 8.16
N ARG A 17 -1.09 7.97 9.23
CA ARG A 17 -0.30 9.05 9.81
C ARG A 17 1.06 8.59 10.33
N GLU A 18 1.15 7.40 10.91
CA GLU A 18 2.42 6.81 11.35
C GLU A 18 3.39 6.65 10.18
N ASP A 19 2.94 6.08 9.06
CA ASP A 19 3.78 5.88 7.88
C ASP A 19 4.25 7.20 7.27
N MET A 20 3.38 8.22 7.32
CA MET A 20 3.69 9.55 6.82
C MET A 20 4.70 10.28 7.71
N ALA A 21 4.70 10.02 9.01
CA ALA A 21 5.73 10.55 9.91
C ALA A 21 7.11 9.92 9.62
N GLY A 22 7.15 8.67 9.17
CA GLY A 22 8.37 7.93 8.86
C GLY A 22 8.93 8.14 7.44
N THR A 23 8.29 8.95 6.60
CA THR A 23 8.67 9.13 5.19
C THR A 23 9.25 10.53 4.90
N THR A 24 9.80 10.72 3.70
CA THR A 24 10.35 12.01 3.27
C THR A 24 9.24 13.00 2.89
N PRO A 25 9.48 14.32 2.83
CA PRO A 25 8.46 15.28 2.39
C PRO A 25 7.85 14.95 1.02
N ALA A 26 8.66 14.46 0.08
CA ALA A 26 8.16 14.00 -1.22
C ALA A 26 7.25 12.76 -1.10
N GLY A 27 7.60 11.84 -0.18
CA GLY A 27 6.75 10.71 0.16
C GLY A 27 5.44 11.15 0.81
N GLN A 28 5.48 12.18 1.66
CA GLN A 28 4.29 12.73 2.29
C GLN A 28 3.34 13.33 1.24
N SER A 29 3.84 14.18 0.35
CA SER A 29 3.01 14.73 -0.72
C SER A 29 2.42 13.63 -1.61
N ALA A 30 3.23 12.65 -2.01
CA ALA A 30 2.79 11.56 -2.87
C ALA A 30 1.73 10.66 -2.18
N GLY A 31 1.95 10.34 -0.91
CA GLY A 31 1.04 9.52 -0.11
C GLY A 31 -0.31 10.20 0.12
N GLU A 32 -0.33 11.50 0.44
CA GLU A 32 -1.57 12.25 0.66
C GLU A 32 -2.41 12.37 -0.62
N ILE A 33 -1.75 12.67 -1.75
CA ILE A 33 -2.43 12.74 -3.05
C ILE A 33 -3.04 11.38 -3.39
N ALA A 34 -2.28 10.30 -3.22
CA ALA A 34 -2.74 8.95 -3.48
C ALA A 34 -3.92 8.56 -2.59
N ARG A 35 -3.80 8.76 -1.27
CA ARG A 35 -4.89 8.50 -0.32
C ARG A 35 -6.16 9.26 -0.72
N ARG A 36 -6.06 10.56 -1.03
CA ARG A 36 -7.21 11.38 -1.41
C ARG A 36 -7.91 10.84 -2.65
N ASP A 37 -7.15 10.48 -3.69
CA ASP A 37 -7.73 9.85 -4.90
C ASP A 37 -8.40 8.51 -4.56
N TYR A 38 -7.72 7.65 -3.80
CA TYR A 38 -8.18 6.29 -3.54
C TYR A 38 -9.38 6.25 -2.59
N GLU A 39 -9.47 7.14 -1.60
CA GLU A 39 -10.66 7.27 -0.74
C GLU A 39 -11.87 7.80 -1.52
N ALA A 40 -11.66 8.71 -2.47
CA ALA A 40 -12.75 9.32 -3.25
C ALA A 40 -13.22 8.45 -4.42
N ASN A 41 -12.28 7.88 -5.16
CA ASN A 41 -12.51 7.26 -6.47
C ASN A 41 -12.21 5.76 -6.49
N GLY A 42 -11.57 5.22 -5.45
CA GLY A 42 -11.04 3.85 -5.43
C GLY A 42 -9.72 3.70 -6.18
N VAL A 43 -9.09 2.54 -6.01
CA VAL A 43 -7.79 2.20 -6.61
C VAL A 43 -8.00 1.52 -7.97
N PRO A 44 -7.33 1.96 -9.05
CA PRO A 44 -7.38 1.29 -10.36
C PRO A 44 -6.88 -0.15 -10.29
N LEU A 45 -7.63 -1.09 -10.87
CA LEU A 45 -7.20 -2.49 -10.93
C LEU A 45 -5.89 -2.63 -11.71
N SER A 46 -5.69 -1.84 -12.76
CA SER A 46 -4.47 -1.90 -13.58
C SER A 46 -3.18 -1.51 -12.82
N ASP A 47 -3.30 -0.78 -11.72
CA ASP A 47 -2.16 -0.41 -10.87
C ASP A 47 -1.87 -1.44 -9.77
N LEU A 48 -2.82 -2.34 -9.50
CA LEU A 48 -2.71 -3.35 -8.46
C LEU A 48 -1.95 -4.58 -8.95
N ARG A 49 -1.05 -5.07 -8.09
CA ARG A 49 -0.33 -6.32 -8.28
C ARG A 49 -0.47 -7.17 -7.01
N PRO A 50 -0.57 -8.50 -7.11
CA PRO A 50 -0.49 -9.34 -5.94
C PRO A 50 0.86 -9.15 -5.24
N CYS A 51 0.84 -9.12 -3.90
CA CYS A 51 2.05 -9.37 -3.12
C CYS A 51 2.45 -10.84 -3.30
N ASP A 52 3.74 -11.11 -3.18
CA ASP A 52 4.21 -12.48 -3.09
C ASP A 52 3.71 -13.05 -1.75
N PRO A 53 3.07 -14.23 -1.71
CA PRO A 53 2.54 -14.79 -0.47
C PRO A 53 3.63 -14.95 0.61
N GLU A 54 4.84 -15.28 0.19
CA GLU A 54 6.08 -15.27 0.96
C GLU A 54 7.12 -14.42 0.19
N GLY A 55 7.47 -13.26 0.74
CA GLY A 55 8.48 -12.36 0.22
C GLY A 55 9.90 -12.83 0.54
N ARG A 56 10.87 -12.41 -0.26
CA ARG A 56 12.29 -12.75 -0.09
C ARG A 56 12.86 -12.37 1.28
N ASP A 57 12.25 -11.40 1.93
CA ASP A 57 12.65 -10.87 3.22
C ASP A 57 11.94 -11.58 4.39
N GLY A 58 11.31 -12.73 4.14
CA GLY A 58 10.54 -13.50 5.13
C GLY A 58 9.15 -12.93 5.42
N THR A 59 8.68 -11.96 4.63
CA THR A 59 7.36 -11.36 4.82
C THR A 59 6.26 -12.27 4.29
N VAL A 60 5.25 -12.55 5.11
CA VAL A 60 4.06 -13.32 4.72
C VAL A 60 2.90 -12.36 4.50
N LEU A 61 2.44 -12.21 3.24
CA LEU A 61 1.44 -11.22 2.81
C LEU A 61 0.33 -11.83 1.93
N PRO A 62 -0.38 -12.88 2.41
CA PRO A 62 -1.45 -13.50 1.65
C PRO A 62 -2.59 -12.51 1.40
N GLN A 63 -3.22 -12.61 0.22
CA GLN A 63 -4.35 -11.77 -0.18
C GLN A 63 -4.07 -10.26 -0.11
N CYS A 64 -2.80 -9.87 -0.09
CA CYS A 64 -2.41 -8.48 -0.14
C CYS A 64 -2.13 -8.06 -1.58
N LEU A 65 -2.50 -6.85 -1.93
CA LEU A 65 -2.20 -6.20 -3.19
C LEU A 65 -1.28 -5.01 -2.94
N LYS A 66 -0.38 -4.76 -3.87
CA LYS A 66 0.58 -3.65 -3.86
C LYS A 66 0.44 -2.82 -5.13
N LEU A 67 0.69 -1.52 -4.98
CA LEU A 67 0.88 -0.59 -6.09
C LEU A 67 2.05 0.35 -5.81
N TYR A 68 2.51 1.06 -6.83
CA TYR A 68 3.59 2.04 -6.70
C TYR A 68 3.03 3.46 -6.64
N VAL A 69 3.66 4.31 -5.83
CA VAL A 69 3.20 5.68 -5.61
C VAL A 69 4.31 6.69 -5.96
N PRO A 70 4.04 7.64 -6.86
CA PRO A 70 2.90 7.66 -7.78
C PRO A 70 2.98 6.48 -8.78
N PRO A 71 1.84 5.99 -9.31
CA PRO A 71 1.85 4.94 -10.32
C PRO A 71 2.43 5.45 -11.66
N PRO A 72 2.91 4.56 -12.55
CA PRO A 72 3.03 3.11 -12.37
C PRO A 72 4.42 2.66 -11.89
N VAL A 73 5.37 3.58 -11.68
CA VAL A 73 6.80 3.29 -11.42
C VAL A 73 7.39 4.06 -10.22
N GLY A 74 6.53 4.56 -9.34
CA GLY A 74 6.92 5.33 -8.16
C GLY A 74 7.88 4.59 -7.21
N ARG A 75 8.69 5.38 -6.51
CA ARG A 75 9.68 4.90 -5.52
C ARG A 75 9.00 4.33 -4.27
N PHE A 76 7.84 4.88 -3.90
CA PHE A 76 7.07 4.43 -2.75
C PHE A 76 6.13 3.29 -3.15
N GLY A 77 5.77 2.47 -2.18
CA GLY A 77 4.74 1.45 -2.32
C GLY A 77 3.58 1.75 -1.38
N MET A 78 2.40 1.29 -1.77
CA MET A 78 1.25 1.18 -0.89
C MET A 78 0.74 -0.25 -0.94
N VAL A 79 0.48 -0.83 0.23
CA VAL A 79 0.01 -2.21 0.38
C VAL A 79 -1.38 -2.18 0.99
N PHE A 80 -2.27 -3.00 0.43
CA PHE A 80 -3.64 -3.17 0.86
C PHE A 80 -3.93 -4.66 1.10
N ARG A 81 -4.79 -4.94 2.07
CA ARG A 81 -5.46 -6.24 2.18
C ARG A 81 -6.69 -6.24 1.29
N PHE A 82 -6.84 -7.26 0.45
CA PHE A 82 -8.08 -7.49 -0.26
C PHE A 82 -9.10 -8.11 0.71
N VAL A 83 -10.28 -7.51 0.80
CA VAL A 83 -11.36 -7.94 1.68
C VAL A 83 -12.67 -8.00 0.90
N VAL A 84 -13.43 -9.07 1.11
CA VAL A 84 -14.83 -9.15 0.65
C VAL A 84 -15.72 -8.98 1.88
N ALA A 85 -16.56 -7.94 1.88
CA ALA A 85 -17.49 -7.67 2.96
C ALA A 85 -18.87 -7.35 2.38
N ASN A 86 -19.91 -8.01 2.89
CA ASN A 86 -21.28 -7.93 2.36
C ASN A 86 -21.31 -8.15 0.83
N ASP A 87 -20.60 -9.18 0.38
CA ASP A 87 -20.43 -9.55 -1.04
C ASP A 87 -19.79 -8.50 -1.96
N ALA A 88 -19.22 -7.42 -1.38
CA ALA A 88 -18.53 -6.37 -2.12
C ALA A 88 -17.02 -6.39 -1.84
N PRO A 89 -16.16 -6.42 -2.88
CA PRO A 89 -14.71 -6.34 -2.71
C PRO A 89 -14.27 -4.92 -2.35
N ARG A 90 -13.30 -4.81 -1.44
CA ARG A 90 -12.65 -3.55 -1.05
C ARG A 90 -11.18 -3.78 -0.71
N LEU A 91 -10.46 -2.67 -0.58
CA LEU A 91 -9.06 -2.63 -0.18
C LEU A 91 -8.93 -1.95 1.16
N ASP A 92 -8.45 -2.68 2.17
CA ASP A 92 -8.14 -2.11 3.47
C ASP A 92 -6.64 -1.79 3.51
N TYR A 93 -6.29 -0.52 3.70
CA TYR A 93 -4.92 -0.05 3.75
C TYR A 93 -4.12 -0.74 4.86
N LEU A 94 -2.89 -1.17 4.52
CA LEU A 94 -1.96 -1.75 5.49
C LEU A 94 -0.72 -0.88 5.69
N ALA A 95 -0.09 -0.43 4.61
CA ALA A 95 1.17 0.29 4.72
C ALA A 95 1.48 1.21 3.54
N PHE A 96 2.26 2.25 3.81
CA PHE A 96 2.90 3.13 2.84
C PHE A 96 4.38 3.31 3.20
N GLY A 97 5.26 3.34 2.19
CA GLY A 97 6.67 3.59 2.46
C GLY A 97 7.60 3.22 1.31
N VAL A 98 8.90 3.19 1.60
CA VAL A 98 9.92 2.78 0.64
C VAL A 98 9.84 1.28 0.41
N ARG A 99 9.94 0.86 -0.85
CA ARG A 99 9.84 -0.56 -1.23
C ARG A 99 11.12 -1.35 -0.95
N HIS A 100 12.26 -0.73 -1.25
CA HIS A 100 13.58 -1.32 -1.04
C HIS A 100 14.53 -0.21 -0.58
N HIS A 101 15.26 -0.51 0.48
CA HIS A 101 16.32 0.37 0.97
C HIS A 101 17.68 -0.05 0.41
N PRO A 102 18.68 0.85 0.40
CA PRO A 102 20.06 0.46 0.17
C PRO A 102 20.50 -0.62 1.16
N ALA A 103 21.45 -1.48 0.73
CA ALA A 103 22.04 -2.48 1.60
C ALA A 103 22.62 -1.84 2.88
N GLY A 104 22.33 -2.44 4.04
CA GLY A 104 22.77 -1.93 5.35
C GLY A 104 21.82 -0.92 6.01
N SER A 105 20.70 -0.59 5.38
CA SER A 105 19.63 0.17 6.05
C SER A 105 18.88 -0.73 7.04
N ASN A 106 18.66 -0.23 8.26
CA ASN A 106 17.80 -0.85 9.26
C ASN A 106 16.36 -0.31 9.23
N ALA A 107 16.06 0.62 8.32
CA ALA A 107 14.71 1.14 8.17
C ALA A 107 13.80 0.06 7.57
N PRO A 108 12.58 -0.13 8.10
CA PRO A 108 11.67 -1.12 7.57
C PRO A 108 11.21 -0.72 6.16
N THR A 109 11.07 -1.72 5.30
CA THR A 109 10.39 -1.63 4.00
C THR A 109 8.88 -1.59 4.19
N VAL A 110 8.16 -1.14 3.16
CA VAL A 110 6.69 -1.16 3.15
C VAL A 110 6.12 -2.58 3.36
N TYR A 111 6.83 -3.62 2.90
CA TYR A 111 6.40 -5.01 3.05
C TYR A 111 6.53 -5.50 4.48
N GLU A 112 7.58 -5.11 5.19
CA GLU A 112 7.77 -5.44 6.61
C GLU A 112 6.75 -4.70 7.49
N ILE A 113 6.44 -3.44 7.19
CA ILE A 113 5.39 -2.68 7.88
C ILE A 113 4.03 -3.37 7.67
N ALA A 114 3.70 -3.71 6.41
CA ALA A 114 2.46 -4.41 6.09
C ALA A 114 2.38 -5.77 6.79
N HIS A 115 3.48 -6.52 6.83
CA HIS A 115 3.55 -7.81 7.48
C HIS A 115 3.25 -7.70 8.97
N ARG A 116 3.94 -6.81 9.69
CA ARG A 116 3.69 -6.57 11.13
C ARG A 116 2.23 -6.22 11.38
N ARG A 117 1.67 -5.27 10.61
CA ARG A 117 0.25 -4.87 10.79
C ARG A 117 -0.75 -5.96 10.43
N LEU A 118 -0.41 -6.87 9.52
CA LEU A 118 -1.26 -7.99 9.15
C LEU A 118 -1.32 -9.07 10.24
N HIS A 119 -0.22 -9.28 10.97
CA HIS A 119 -0.07 -10.39 11.94
C HIS A 119 -0.11 -9.97 13.42
N GLY A 120 -0.02 -8.67 13.73
CA GLY A 120 0.06 -8.14 15.10
C GLY A 120 1.48 -8.04 15.62
#